data_AF-A0A2H0HBQ9-F1
#
_entry.id   AF-A0A2H0HBQ9-F1
#
_cell.length_a   1.000
_cell.length_b   1.000
_cell.length_c   1.000
_cell.angle_alpha   90.00
_cell.angle_beta   90.00
_cell.angle_gamma   90.00
#
_symmetry.space_group_name_H-M   'P 1'
#
loop_
_entity.id
_entity.type
_entity.pdbx_description
1 polymer ?
#
loop_
_entity_poly.entity_id
_entity_poly.type
_entity_poly.pdbx_seq_one_letter_code
_entity_poly.pdbx_strand_id
1 'polypeptide(L)'
;MKPLTTYKAIEKVIGTKPQNTVGLTFITFLLTILTLPLRLLTLFNKGYSDISDSDWELMLSDDNIKIEKKQIAATGFDDCIKFYGLTSTDKKLNDLLRENIFGDFIVKINNGIFLRQFKSPSDWPNSKLVYISLDTYKVENISKSKSSWVDWQYNFVDDKQFDIVTENAKEYSKILQIRTV
;
A
#
# COMPACT_ATOMS: atom_id res chain seq x y z
N MET A 1 -19.62 0.86 26.04
CA MET A 1 -18.57 0.99 25.00
C MET A 1 -18.48 -0.34 24.26
N LYS A 2 -18.57 -0.35 22.92
CA LYS A 2 -18.31 -1.58 22.15
C LYS A 2 -16.81 -1.88 22.18
N PRO A 3 -16.38 -3.16 22.30
CA PRO A 3 -14.97 -3.52 22.24
C PRO A 3 -14.38 -3.18 20.87
N LEU A 4 -13.11 -2.77 20.86
CA LEU A 4 -12.37 -2.47 19.64
C LEU A 4 -12.14 -3.77 18.87
N THR A 5 -12.65 -3.86 17.64
CA THR A 5 -12.39 -4.99 16.74
C THR A 5 -10.89 -5.05 16.45
N THR A 6 -10.25 -6.15 16.83
CA THR A 6 -8.81 -6.35 16.61
C THR A 6 -8.62 -7.20 15.36
N TYR A 7 -7.71 -6.78 14.48
CA TYR A 7 -7.37 -7.52 13.27
C TYR A 7 -5.96 -8.11 13.35
N LYS A 8 -5.80 -9.32 12.82
CA LYS A 8 -4.51 -9.99 12.65
C LYS A 8 -4.31 -10.35 11.19
N ALA A 9 -3.16 -10.00 10.63
CA ALA A 9 -2.75 -10.43 9.29
C ALA A 9 -1.83 -11.66 9.35
N ILE A 10 -2.03 -12.56 8.39
CA ILE A 10 -1.15 -13.69 8.11
C ILE A 10 -0.79 -13.62 6.62
N GLU A 11 0.50 -13.49 6.32
CA GLU A 11 0.98 -13.52 4.93
C GLU A 11 0.98 -14.97 4.41
N LYS A 12 0.45 -15.19 3.21
CA LYS A 12 0.51 -16.47 2.51
C LYS A 12 0.88 -16.26 1.04
N VAL A 13 1.54 -17.25 0.46
CA VAL A 13 1.76 -17.34 -0.99
C VAL A 13 0.99 -18.56 -1.48
N ILE A 14 0.14 -18.35 -2.48
CA ILE A 14 -0.60 -19.41 -3.17
C ILE A 14 0.07 -19.62 -4.53
N GLY A 15 0.32 -20.87 -4.91
CA GLY A 15 1.04 -21.20 -6.14
C GLY A 15 2.56 -21.29 -5.95
N THR A 16 3.30 -21.26 -7.06
CA THR A 16 4.76 -21.41 -7.05
C THR A 16 5.39 -20.14 -7.58
N LYS A 17 6.10 -19.42 -6.72
CA LYS A 17 6.89 -18.26 -7.13
C LYS A 17 8.14 -18.76 -7.87
N PRO A 18 8.37 -18.35 -9.13
CA PRO A 18 9.56 -18.78 -9.87
C PRO A 18 10.82 -18.38 -9.08
N GLN A 19 11.68 -19.38 -8.82
CA GLN A 19 12.96 -19.15 -8.14
C GLN A 19 13.98 -18.66 -9.15
N ASN A 20 14.64 -17.54 -8.88
CA ASN A 20 15.76 -17.09 -9.69
C ASN A 20 16.88 -18.13 -9.61
N THR A 21 17.14 -18.84 -10.70
CA THR A 21 18.23 -19.80 -10.84
C THR A 21 19.60 -19.13 -10.68
N VAL A 22 20.48 -19.79 -9.93
CA VAL A 22 21.82 -19.38 -9.45
C VAL A 22 22.78 -18.85 -10.54
N GLY A 23 22.52 -19.12 -11.82
CA GLY A 23 23.30 -18.58 -12.95
C GLY A 23 23.15 -17.05 -13.15
N LEU A 24 22.00 -16.46 -12.82
CA LEU A 24 21.80 -15.00 -12.94
C LEU A 24 22.53 -14.21 -11.85
N THR A 25 22.75 -14.80 -10.66
CA THR A 25 23.40 -14.13 -9.52
C THR A 25 24.87 -13.78 -9.76
N PHE A 26 25.61 -14.59 -10.52
CA PHE A 26 27.02 -14.31 -10.82
C PHE A 26 27.18 -13.21 -11.88
N ILE A 27 26.33 -13.23 -12.91
CA ILE A 27 26.28 -12.22 -13.97
C ILE A 27 25.84 -10.86 -13.41
N THR A 28 24.82 -10.84 -12.54
CA THR A 28 24.37 -9.61 -11.87
C THR A 28 25.42 -9.06 -10.90
N PHE A 29 26.19 -9.90 -10.21
CA PHE A 29 27.30 -9.45 -9.38
C PHE A 29 28.39 -8.73 -10.19
N LEU A 30 28.81 -9.30 -11.32
CA LEU A 30 29.80 -8.70 -12.24
C LEU A 30 29.31 -7.37 -12.85
N LEU A 31 28.06 -7.32 -13.32
CA LEU A 31 27.44 -6.09 -13.82
C LEU A 31 27.30 -5.01 -12.74
N THR A 32 27.07 -5.42 -11.48
CA THR A 32 26.94 -4.48 -10.36
C THR A 32 28.27 -3.79 -10.05
N ILE A 33 29.40 -4.50 -10.13
CA ILE A 33 30.74 -3.93 -9.95
C ILE A 33 31.10 -2.97 -11.09
N LEU A 34 30.81 -3.34 -12.34
CA LEU A 34 31.13 -2.47 -13.49
C LEU A 34 30.29 -1.18 -13.55
N THR A 35 29.04 -1.24 -13.08
CA THR A 35 28.11 -0.10 -13.14
C THR A 35 28.12 0.76 -11.88
N LEU A 36 28.91 0.41 -10.85
CA LEU A 36 29.01 1.13 -9.58
C LEU A 36 29.23 2.66 -9.71
N PRO A 37 30.14 3.16 -10.58
CA PRO A 37 30.31 4.61 -10.76
C PRO A 37 29.09 5.31 -11.41
N LEU A 38 28.36 4.63 -12.29
CA LEU A 38 27.08 5.15 -12.81
C LEU A 38 25.95 5.06 -11.78
N ARG A 39 25.91 4.00 -10.97
CA ARG A 39 24.93 3.84 -9.88
C ARG A 39 25.10 4.91 -8.79
N LEU A 40 26.33 5.36 -8.54
CA LEU A 40 26.62 6.51 -7.68
C LEU A 40 25.96 7.80 -8.17
N LEU A 41 25.84 8.01 -9.49
CA LEU A 41 25.11 9.15 -10.06
C LEU A 41 23.59 9.03 -9.88
N THR A 42 23.04 7.82 -9.89
CA THR A 42 21.60 7.58 -9.67
C THR A 42 21.15 7.74 -8.22
N LEU A 43 22.06 7.77 -7.24
CA LEU A 43 21.73 7.98 -5.82
C LEU A 43 21.13 9.36 -5.54
N PHE A 44 21.30 10.33 -6.46
CA PHE A 44 20.72 11.67 -6.33
C PHE A 44 19.32 11.80 -6.93
N ASN A 45 18.85 10.79 -7.66
CA ASN A 45 17.52 10.83 -8.23
C ASN A 45 16.54 10.16 -7.27
N LYS A 46 15.60 10.96 -6.75
CA LYS A 46 14.41 10.44 -6.09
C LYS A 46 13.78 9.45 -7.08
N GLY A 47 13.61 8.17 -6.73
CA GLY A 47 12.99 7.16 -7.61
C GLY A 47 11.51 7.41 -7.93
N TYR A 48 11.06 8.65 -7.76
CA TYR A 48 9.70 9.16 -7.90
C TYR A 48 9.78 10.63 -8.36
N SER A 49 8.73 11.08 -9.03
CA SER A 49 8.53 12.47 -9.40
C SER A 49 7.44 13.08 -8.52
N ASP A 50 7.73 14.26 -7.97
CA ASP A 50 6.76 15.09 -7.24
C ASP A 50 5.71 15.63 -8.24
N ILE A 51 4.44 15.68 -7.83
CA ILE A 51 3.32 16.15 -8.65
C ILE A 51 2.59 17.27 -7.91
N SER A 52 2.67 18.49 -8.42
CA SER A 52 2.05 19.68 -7.80
C SER A 52 0.61 19.91 -8.28
N ASP A 53 0.32 19.56 -9.53
CA ASP A 53 -0.84 20.05 -10.27
C ASP A 53 -1.97 19.00 -10.39
N SER A 54 -2.18 18.20 -9.34
CA SER A 54 -3.34 17.30 -9.23
C SER A 54 -4.50 17.99 -8.52
N ASP A 55 -5.71 17.80 -9.04
CA ASP A 55 -6.94 18.15 -8.34
C ASP A 55 -7.30 17.11 -7.27
N TRP A 56 -8.23 17.47 -6.40
CA TRP A 56 -8.86 16.55 -5.47
C TRP A 56 -9.93 15.74 -6.20
N GLU A 57 -9.85 14.42 -6.09
CA GLU A 57 -10.78 13.48 -6.71
C GLU A 57 -11.48 12.66 -5.63
N LEU A 58 -12.74 12.30 -5.87
CA LEU A 58 -13.49 11.45 -4.96
C LEU A 58 -12.90 10.03 -4.94
N MET A 59 -12.54 9.53 -3.76
CA MET A 59 -11.99 8.19 -3.58
C MET A 59 -12.98 7.24 -2.91
N LEU A 60 -13.70 7.71 -1.89
CA LEU A 60 -14.73 6.97 -1.17
C LEU A 60 -15.86 7.92 -0.79
N SER A 61 -17.09 7.51 -1.03
CA SER A 61 -18.28 8.22 -0.56
C SER A 61 -19.32 7.22 -0.07
N ASP A 62 -19.79 7.44 1.15
CA ASP A 62 -20.97 6.79 1.72
C ASP A 62 -21.75 7.79 2.58
N ASP A 63 -22.87 7.35 3.16
CA ASP A 63 -23.78 8.20 3.93
C ASP A 63 -23.12 8.95 5.10
N ASN A 64 -21.98 8.45 5.61
CA ASN A 64 -21.31 9.01 6.79
C ASN A 64 -19.92 9.57 6.48
N ILE A 65 -19.30 9.16 5.37
CA ILE A 65 -17.89 9.44 5.10
C ILE A 65 -17.68 9.83 3.64
N LYS A 66 -16.97 10.92 3.45
CA LYS A 66 -16.41 11.34 2.17
C LYS A 66 -14.89 11.43 2.29
N ILE A 67 -14.17 10.69 1.45
CA ILE A 67 -12.71 10.78 1.34
C ILE A 67 -12.37 11.19 -0.09
N GLU A 68 -11.57 12.22 -0.21
CA GLU A 68 -11.00 12.69 -1.45
C GLU A 68 -9.49 12.41 -1.46
N LYS A 69 -8.93 12.18 -2.64
CA LYS A 69 -7.51 11.94 -2.86
C LYS A 69 -6.92 13.00 -3.78
N LYS A 70 -5.68 13.38 -3.55
CA LYS A 70 -4.88 14.21 -4.45
C LYS A 70 -3.55 13.50 -4.71
N GLN A 71 -3.19 13.34 -5.97
CA GLN A 71 -1.91 12.74 -6.33
C GLN A 71 -0.78 13.71 -5.98
N ILE A 72 0.22 13.23 -5.24
CA ILE A 72 1.37 14.04 -4.77
C ILE A 72 2.70 13.58 -5.37
N ALA A 73 2.77 12.33 -5.82
CA ALA A 73 3.94 11.77 -6.47
C ALA A 73 3.57 10.53 -7.30
N ALA A 74 4.47 10.13 -8.20
CA ALA A 74 4.42 8.83 -8.88
C ALA A 74 5.82 8.26 -9.09
N THR A 75 5.96 6.94 -9.19
CA THR A 75 7.24 6.29 -9.52
C THR A 75 7.63 6.58 -10.97
N GLY A 76 8.89 6.97 -11.22
CA GLY A 76 9.35 7.37 -12.55
C GLY A 76 9.42 6.26 -13.62
N PHE A 77 9.10 5.02 -13.27
CA PHE A 77 8.86 3.92 -14.22
C PHE A 77 7.35 3.87 -14.51
N ASP A 78 6.93 4.45 -15.63
CA ASP A 78 5.57 4.45 -16.20
C ASP A 78 4.44 4.95 -15.28
N ASP A 79 4.74 5.76 -14.25
CA ASP A 79 3.77 6.19 -13.23
C ASP A 79 2.98 5.03 -12.62
N CYS A 80 3.59 3.84 -12.61
CA CYS A 80 2.93 2.59 -12.22
C CYS A 80 2.37 2.71 -10.80
N ILE A 81 3.16 3.28 -9.88
CA ILE A 81 2.74 3.48 -8.49
C ILE A 81 2.52 4.96 -8.25
N LYS A 82 1.29 5.29 -7.87
CA LYS A 82 0.87 6.65 -7.51
C LYS A 82 0.77 6.78 -6.00
N PHE A 83 1.15 7.95 -5.50
CA PHE A 83 1.09 8.31 -4.10
C PHE A 83 0.09 9.43 -3.91
N TYR A 84 -0.76 9.28 -2.88
CA TYR A 84 -1.88 10.18 -2.64
C TYR A 84 -1.81 10.77 -1.24
N GLY A 85 -2.13 12.06 -1.15
CA GLY A 85 -2.65 12.66 0.08
C GLY A 85 -4.15 12.45 0.13
N LEU A 86 -4.70 12.19 1.31
CA LEU A 86 -6.14 12.01 1.53
C LEU A 86 -6.70 13.12 2.41
N THR A 87 -7.95 13.50 2.17
CA THR A 87 -8.71 14.43 3.03
C THR A 87 -10.13 13.92 3.25
N SER A 88 -10.76 14.35 4.33
CA SER A 88 -12.17 14.06 4.63
C SER A 88 -12.89 15.28 5.18
N THR A 89 -14.21 15.31 5.01
CA THR A 89 -15.08 16.31 5.64
C THR A 89 -15.24 16.07 7.15
N ASP A 90 -15.07 14.84 7.62
CA ASP A 90 -15.01 14.53 9.05
C ASP A 90 -13.67 15.00 9.62
N LYS A 91 -13.71 15.94 10.57
CA LYS A 91 -12.50 16.54 11.16
C LYS A 91 -11.58 15.50 11.81
N LYS A 92 -12.14 14.57 12.60
CA LYS A 92 -11.33 13.58 13.33
C LYS A 92 -10.68 12.60 12.37
N LEU A 93 -11.40 12.16 11.35
CA LEU A 93 -10.84 11.31 10.30
C LEU A 93 -9.78 12.07 9.50
N ASN A 94 -10.07 13.32 9.13
CA ASN A 94 -9.13 14.17 8.39
C ASN A 94 -7.82 14.39 9.15
N ASP A 95 -7.87 14.57 10.46
CA ASP A 95 -6.66 14.70 11.29
C ASP A 95 -5.78 13.44 11.26
N LEU A 96 -6.37 12.24 11.08
CA LEU A 96 -5.63 10.99 10.92
C LEU A 96 -5.08 10.78 9.50
N LEU A 97 -5.76 11.33 8.49
CA LEU A 97 -5.34 11.23 7.09
C LEU A 97 -4.26 12.25 6.73
N ARG A 98 -4.30 13.43 7.33
CA ARG A 98 -3.38 14.53 7.04
C ARG A 98 -1.93 14.11 7.31
N GLU A 99 -1.02 14.59 6.46
CA GLU A 99 0.43 14.35 6.54
C GLU A 99 0.88 12.89 6.32
N ASN A 100 -0.06 12.00 6.01
CA ASN A 100 0.23 10.62 5.64
C ASN A 100 0.15 10.44 4.11
N ILE A 101 0.86 9.43 3.61
CA ILE A 101 0.94 9.12 2.19
C ILE A 101 0.33 7.76 1.95
N PHE A 102 -0.59 7.68 1.00
CA PHE A 102 -1.36 6.48 0.73
C PHE A 102 -1.18 6.01 -0.71
N GLY A 103 -1.42 4.73 -0.93
CA GLY A 103 -1.60 4.17 -2.27
C GLY A 103 -3.06 4.23 -2.69
N ASP A 104 -3.38 3.63 -3.83
CA ASP A 104 -4.74 3.64 -4.37
C ASP A 104 -5.71 2.67 -3.66
N PHE A 105 -5.17 1.78 -2.81
CA PHE A 105 -5.97 0.81 -2.09
C PHE A 105 -6.71 1.43 -0.91
N ILE A 106 -8.04 1.41 -0.99
CA ILE A 106 -8.98 1.77 0.07
C ILE A 106 -10.11 0.74 0.11
N VAL A 107 -10.45 0.27 1.30
CA VAL A 107 -11.60 -0.63 1.50
C VAL A 107 -12.27 -0.30 2.81
N LYS A 108 -13.56 0.04 2.76
CA LYS A 108 -14.38 0.20 3.95
C LYS A 108 -14.99 -1.14 4.35
N ILE A 109 -14.82 -1.53 5.60
CA ILE A 109 -15.40 -2.75 6.18
C ILE A 109 -15.96 -2.39 7.56
N ASN A 110 -17.23 -2.71 7.78
CA ASN A 110 -17.92 -2.42 9.04
C ASN A 110 -17.74 -0.95 9.46
N ASN A 111 -17.20 -0.73 10.66
CA ASN A 111 -16.93 0.57 11.25
C ASN A 111 -15.48 1.02 11.04
N GLY A 112 -14.85 0.66 9.93
CA GLY A 112 -13.49 1.13 9.65
C GLY A 112 -13.05 1.06 8.20
N ILE A 113 -11.84 1.56 7.97
CA ILE A 113 -11.26 1.72 6.63
C ILE A 113 -9.86 1.11 6.62
N PHE A 114 -9.63 0.19 5.70
CA PHE A 114 -8.32 -0.34 5.38
C PHE A 114 -7.67 0.51 4.29
N LEU A 115 -6.42 0.91 4.52
CA LEU A 115 -5.63 1.73 3.62
C LEU A 115 -4.24 1.15 3.45
N ARG A 116 -3.67 1.33 2.26
CA ARG A 116 -2.24 1.11 2.03
C ARG A 116 -1.48 2.40 2.29
N GLN A 117 -0.60 2.41 3.28
CA GLN A 117 0.17 3.58 3.70
C GLN A 117 1.67 3.43 3.41
N PHE A 118 2.31 4.52 3.02
CA PHE A 118 3.75 4.66 2.85
C PHE A 118 4.29 5.68 3.86
N LYS A 119 5.57 5.53 4.25
CA LYS A 119 6.26 6.55 5.05
C LYS A 119 6.73 7.71 4.17
N SER A 120 7.17 7.42 2.95
CA SER A 120 7.54 8.39 1.92
C SER A 120 7.41 7.73 0.54
N PRO A 121 7.34 8.49 -0.57
CA PRO A 121 7.30 7.90 -1.91
C PRO A 121 8.57 7.08 -2.21
N SER A 122 9.72 7.48 -1.66
CA SER A 122 11.00 6.75 -1.74
C SER A 122 11.03 5.41 -1.01
N ASP A 123 10.09 5.14 -0.09
CA ASP A 123 10.08 3.87 0.65
C ASP A 123 9.50 2.71 -0.16
N TRP A 124 8.92 2.98 -1.33
CA TRP A 124 8.43 1.94 -2.25
C TRP A 124 9.55 0.92 -2.56
N PRO A 125 9.24 -0.40 -2.59
CA PRO A 125 7.92 -1.05 -2.48
C PRO A 125 7.45 -1.38 -1.06
N ASN A 126 8.07 -0.80 -0.03
CA ASN A 126 7.70 -1.05 1.36
C ASN A 126 6.50 -0.18 1.75
N SER A 127 5.40 -0.82 2.12
CA SER A 127 4.17 -0.17 2.60
C SER A 127 3.62 -0.88 3.85
N LYS A 128 2.61 -0.29 4.45
CA LYS A 128 1.84 -0.90 5.55
C LYS A 128 0.39 -1.01 5.14
N LEU A 129 -0.25 -2.08 5.57
CA LEU A 129 -1.70 -2.12 5.67
C LEU A 129 -2.08 -1.51 7.02
N VAL A 130 -2.86 -0.45 7.00
CA VAL A 130 -3.38 0.21 8.19
C VAL A 130 -4.90 0.14 8.22
N TYR A 131 -5.45 0.09 9.43
CA TYR A 131 -6.88 0.14 9.68
C TYR A 131 -7.20 1.39 10.48
N ILE A 132 -8.20 2.16 10.04
CA ILE A 132 -8.74 3.30 10.77
C ILE A 132 -10.11 2.93 11.30
N SER A 133 -10.25 2.88 12.63
CA SER A 133 -11.55 2.70 13.29
C SER A 133 -12.33 4.01 13.28
N LEU A 134 -13.56 3.97 12.79
CA LEU A 134 -14.47 5.13 12.73
C LEU A 134 -15.22 5.36 14.04
N ASP A 135 -15.32 4.34 14.89
CA ASP A 135 -15.92 4.48 16.22
C ASP A 135 -14.96 5.19 17.19
N THR A 136 -13.67 4.87 17.08
CA THR A 136 -12.64 5.33 18.04
C THR A 136 -11.68 6.35 17.46
N TYR A 137 -11.68 6.55 16.14
CA TYR A 137 -10.72 7.39 15.41
C TYR A 137 -9.27 7.06 15.79
N LYS A 138 -8.95 5.76 15.74
CA LYS A 138 -7.60 5.24 15.99
C LYS A 138 -7.09 4.53 14.75
N VAL A 139 -5.79 4.68 14.52
CA VAL A 139 -5.06 3.99 13.45
C VAL A 139 -4.33 2.79 14.04
N GLU A 140 -4.54 1.63 13.43
CA GLU A 140 -3.88 0.38 13.76
C GLU A 140 -3.00 -0.07 12.60
N ASN A 141 -1.74 -0.39 12.90
CA ASN A 141 -0.84 -0.99 11.92
C ASN A 141 -1.09 -2.50 11.88
N ILE A 142 -1.71 -2.98 10.80
CA ILE A 142 -2.13 -4.37 10.68
C ILE A 142 -0.98 -5.25 10.19
N SER A 143 -0.29 -4.83 9.14
CA SER A 143 0.85 -5.57 8.59
C SER A 143 1.81 -4.67 7.82
N LYS A 144 3.08 -5.06 7.80
CA LYS A 144 4.06 -4.54 6.83
C LYS A 144 3.97 -5.38 5.57
N SER A 145 4.05 -4.75 4.41
CA SER A 145 4.06 -5.42 3.12
C SER A 145 5.18 -4.87 2.25
N LYS A 146 5.83 -5.75 1.50
CA LYS A 146 6.74 -5.40 0.43
C LYS A 146 6.11 -5.87 -0.87
N SER A 147 5.47 -4.95 -1.58
CA SER A 147 4.77 -5.24 -2.83
C SER A 147 4.95 -4.08 -3.81
N SER A 148 5.45 -4.40 -5.00
CA SER A 148 5.57 -3.46 -6.11
C SER A 148 4.29 -3.34 -6.94
N TRP A 149 3.23 -4.08 -6.59
CA TRP A 149 1.98 -4.12 -7.35
C TRP A 149 1.06 -2.97 -6.95
N VAL A 150 0.37 -2.42 -7.93
CA VAL A 150 -0.56 -1.29 -7.78
C VAL A 150 -1.89 -1.79 -7.24
N ASP A 151 -2.44 -2.80 -7.91
CA ASP A 151 -3.81 -3.26 -7.74
C ASP A 151 -3.93 -4.25 -6.59
N TRP A 152 -3.92 -3.72 -5.36
CA TRP A 152 -4.31 -4.54 -4.23
C TRP A 152 -5.82 -4.80 -4.28
N GLN A 153 -6.22 -6.05 -4.08
CA GLN A 153 -7.62 -6.46 -4.23
C GLN A 153 -8.15 -7.00 -2.91
N TYR A 154 -9.37 -6.63 -2.57
CA TYR A 154 -10.09 -7.19 -1.44
C TYR A 154 -10.96 -8.36 -1.88
N ASN A 155 -10.79 -9.49 -1.20
CA ASN A 155 -11.58 -10.70 -1.41
C ASN A 155 -12.23 -11.11 -0.10
N PHE A 156 -13.57 -11.01 -0.04
CA PHE A 156 -14.35 -11.53 1.09
C PHE A 156 -14.23 -13.05 1.16
N VAL A 157 -14.07 -13.59 2.37
CA VAL A 157 -14.10 -15.04 2.62
C VAL A 157 -15.30 -15.39 3.49
N ASP A 158 -15.40 -14.78 4.67
CA ASP A 158 -16.52 -14.91 5.60
C ASP A 158 -16.58 -13.71 6.57
N ASP A 159 -17.53 -13.71 7.50
CA ASP A 159 -17.76 -12.61 8.45
C ASP A 159 -16.55 -12.29 9.36
N LYS A 160 -15.63 -13.23 9.54
CA LYS A 160 -14.45 -13.10 10.41
C LYS A 160 -13.14 -13.07 9.62
N GLN A 161 -13.18 -13.31 8.32
CA GLN A 161 -11.99 -13.44 7.49
C GLN A 161 -12.18 -12.83 6.10
N PHE A 162 -11.14 -12.14 5.64
CA PHE A 162 -11.03 -11.71 4.26
C PHE A 162 -9.56 -11.68 3.85
N ASP A 163 -9.31 -11.71 2.55
CA ASP A 163 -7.96 -11.66 1.99
C ASP A 163 -7.73 -10.32 1.28
N ILE A 164 -6.53 -9.78 1.43
CA ILE A 164 -6.03 -8.69 0.60
C ILE A 164 -4.94 -9.25 -0.30
N VAL A 165 -5.22 -9.34 -1.60
CA VAL A 165 -4.25 -9.78 -2.60
C VAL A 165 -3.30 -8.64 -2.87
N THR A 166 -2.02 -8.86 -2.59
CA THR A 166 -0.95 -7.85 -2.70
C THR A 166 -0.02 -8.09 -3.88
N GLU A 167 -0.01 -9.28 -4.46
CA GLU A 167 0.62 -9.60 -5.75
C GLU A 167 -0.27 -10.63 -6.44
N ASN A 168 -0.54 -10.49 -7.74
CA ASN A 168 -1.39 -11.42 -8.48
C ASN A 168 -0.79 -11.80 -9.85
N ALA A 169 0.21 -12.68 -9.84
CA ALA A 169 0.83 -13.18 -11.07
C ALA A 169 0.10 -14.41 -11.59
N LYS A 170 0.35 -14.77 -12.86
CA LYS A 170 -0.24 -15.94 -13.51
C LYS A 170 0.00 -17.26 -12.74
N GLU A 171 1.14 -17.39 -12.09
CA GLU A 171 1.60 -18.63 -11.44
C GLU A 171 1.51 -18.59 -9.90
N TYR A 172 1.34 -17.40 -9.33
CA TYR A 172 1.27 -17.25 -7.88
C TYR A 172 0.53 -15.97 -7.47
N SER A 173 -0.05 -15.99 -6.28
CA SER A 173 -0.61 -14.81 -5.63
C SER A 173 -0.04 -14.68 -4.22
N LYS A 174 0.28 -13.45 -3.82
CA LYS A 174 0.68 -13.11 -2.45
C LYS A 174 -0.49 -12.46 -1.74
N ILE A 175 -0.95 -13.06 -0.65
CA ILE A 175 -2.13 -12.59 0.08
C ILE A 175 -1.78 -12.22 1.53
N LEU A 176 -2.46 -11.19 2.03
CA LEU A 176 -2.59 -10.90 3.46
C LEU A 176 -3.95 -11.40 3.90
N GLN A 177 -3.99 -12.54 4.59
CA GLN A 177 -5.22 -13.05 5.18
C GLN A 177 -5.48 -12.32 6.49
N ILE A 178 -6.56 -11.55 6.53
CA ILE A 178 -6.97 -10.75 7.68
C ILE A 178 -8.05 -11.49 8.45
N ARG A 179 -7.87 -11.61 9.77
CA ARG A 179 -8.81 -12.26 10.68
C ARG A 179 -9.19 -11.32 11.81
N THR A 180 -10.48 -11.32 12.15
CA THR A 180 -10.99 -10.70 13.37
C THR A 180 -10.67 -11.58 14.57
N VAL A 181 -10.08 -10.99 15.62
CA VAL A 181 -9.68 -11.67 16.87
C VAL A 181 -10.65 -11.36 17.99
#